data_AF-X1DAZ5-F1
#
_entry.id   AF-X1DAZ5-F1
#
_cell.length_a   1.000
_cell.length_b   1.000
_cell.length_c   1.000
_cell.angle_alpha   90.00
_cell.angle_beta   90.00
_cell.angle_gamma   90.00
#
_symmetry.space_group_name_H-M   'P 1'
#
loop_
_entity.id
_entity.type
_entity.pdbx_description
1 polymer ?
#
loop_
_entity_poly.entity_id
_entity_poly.type
_entity_poly.pdbx_seq_one_letter_code
_entity_poly.pdbx_strand_id
1 'polypeptide(L)'
;MKRFLMIIASCLFIVSCWGSTLESYGMGRLMYYSIEANVSPATVDKLENRFNVLLDETKDFATVTSAQTLALFNDMGVILAAEHANPYGLMGDLTELLGLAGAEYAPDGSMLSVRPMPRAVFAAFSRGWKNSKAELAGRA
;
A
#
# COMPACT_ATOMS: atom_id res chain seq x y z
N MET A 1 5.40 -33.49 25.13
CA MET A 1 6.25 -32.52 24.41
C MET A 1 5.87 -32.27 22.94
N LYS A 2 4.91 -32.99 22.32
CA LYS A 2 4.51 -32.74 20.92
C LYS A 2 3.50 -31.58 20.73
N ARG A 3 2.72 -31.25 21.76
CA ARG A 3 1.71 -30.17 21.70
C ARG A 3 2.28 -28.76 21.81
N PHE A 4 3.46 -28.59 22.41
CA PHE A 4 4.10 -27.28 22.60
C PHE A 4 4.79 -26.78 21.32
N LEU A 5 5.37 -27.69 20.52
CA LEU A 5 5.96 -27.35 19.22
C LEU A 5 4.90 -26.89 18.20
N MET A 6 3.68 -27.43 18.27
CA MET A 6 2.60 -27.11 17.33
C MET A 6 2.04 -25.70 17.56
N ILE A 7 2.01 -25.21 18.80
CA ILE A 7 1.58 -23.84 19.14
C ILE A 7 2.63 -22.81 18.69
N ILE A 8 3.92 -23.12 18.87
CA ILE A 8 5.01 -22.23 18.41
C ILE A 8 5.05 -22.17 16.88
N ALA A 9 4.85 -23.29 16.18
CA ALA A 9 4.73 -23.29 14.72
C ALA A 9 3.49 -22.51 14.22
N SER A 10 2.39 -22.51 14.98
CA SER A 10 1.18 -21.75 14.65
C SER A 10 1.37 -20.25 14.87
N CYS A 11 2.13 -19.84 15.89
CA CYS A 11 2.49 -18.44 16.11
C CYS A 11 3.54 -17.92 15.13
N LEU A 12 4.46 -18.79 14.67
CA LEU A 12 5.46 -18.44 13.65
C LEU A 12 4.89 -18.40 12.22
N PHE A 13 3.86 -19.20 11.91
CA PHE A 13 3.18 -19.15 10.60
C PHE A 13 2.34 -17.88 10.38
N ILE A 14 1.99 -17.16 11.44
CA ILE A 14 1.28 -15.87 11.33
C ILE A 14 2.23 -14.74 10.90
N VAL A 15 3.55 -14.96 10.95
CA VAL A 15 4.58 -13.93 10.71
C VAL A 15 5.15 -13.97 9.28
N SER A 16 4.86 -14.98 8.45
CA SER A 16 5.71 -15.26 7.28
C SER A 16 5.06 -15.14 5.90
N CYS A 17 3.97 -14.38 5.69
CA CYS A 17 3.49 -14.12 4.32
C CYS A 17 2.80 -12.77 4.06
N TRP A 18 2.74 -11.86 5.04
CA TRP A 18 2.14 -10.55 4.87
C TRP A 18 2.92 -9.55 5.72
N GLY A 19 3.26 -8.40 5.17
CA GLY A 19 3.71 -7.28 6.00
C GLY A 19 2.68 -7.08 7.11
N SER A 20 3.14 -7.03 8.36
CA SER A 20 2.22 -6.87 9.49
C SER A 20 1.41 -5.59 9.29
N THR A 21 0.18 -5.53 9.82
CA THR A 21 -0.63 -4.30 9.73
C THR A 21 0.10 -3.06 10.26
N LEU A 22 1.08 -3.25 11.15
CA LEU A 22 1.95 -2.17 11.63
C LEU A 22 2.92 -1.67 10.56
N GLU A 23 3.56 -2.58 9.81
CA GLU A 23 4.44 -2.22 8.69
C GLU A 23 3.65 -1.52 7.59
N SER A 24 2.47 -2.04 7.23
CA SER A 24 1.61 -1.40 6.24
C SER A 24 1.21 0.02 6.66
N TYR A 25 0.86 0.18 7.95
CA TYR A 25 0.58 1.49 8.51
C TYR A 25 1.79 2.44 8.40
N GLY A 26 2.98 1.97 8.76
CA GLY A 26 4.22 2.73 8.61
C GLY A 26 4.50 3.15 7.16
N MET A 27 4.35 2.22 6.21
CA MET A 27 4.55 2.53 4.79
C MET A 27 3.53 3.53 4.27
N GLY A 28 2.26 3.42 4.67
CA GLY A 28 1.24 4.43 4.32
C GLY A 28 1.61 5.83 4.79
N ARG A 29 2.21 5.94 5.99
CA ARG A 29 2.73 7.21 6.50
C ARG A 29 3.92 7.74 5.68
N LEU A 30 4.89 6.88 5.40
CA LEU A 30 6.10 7.26 4.66
C LEU A 30 5.78 7.68 3.23
N MET A 31 4.90 6.94 2.55
CA MET A 31 4.48 7.28 1.20
C MET A 31 3.74 8.62 1.16
N TYR A 32 2.91 8.92 2.17
CA TYR A 32 2.28 10.24 2.28
C TYR A 32 3.33 11.35 2.33
N TYR A 33 4.32 11.26 3.22
CA TYR A 33 5.36 12.29 3.32
C TYR A 33 6.20 12.42 2.06
N SER A 34 6.54 11.30 1.41
CA SER A 34 7.30 11.35 0.16
C SER A 34 6.50 12.04 -0.94
N ILE A 35 5.21 11.69 -1.07
CA ILE A 35 4.36 12.26 -2.11
C ILE A 35 4.04 13.74 -1.82
N GLU A 36 3.59 14.07 -0.61
CA GLU A 36 3.19 15.45 -0.26
C GLU A 36 4.34 16.46 -0.38
N ALA A 37 5.58 16.05 -0.12
CA ALA A 37 6.74 16.91 -0.31
C ALA A 37 7.00 17.29 -1.78
N ASN A 38 6.42 16.55 -2.73
CA ASN A 38 6.74 16.66 -4.16
C ASN A 38 5.54 16.97 -5.05
N VAL A 39 4.31 16.89 -4.54
CA VAL A 39 3.09 17.12 -5.35
C VAL A 39 2.14 18.11 -4.69
N SER A 40 1.20 18.64 -5.49
CA SER A 40 0.21 19.58 -4.97
C SER A 40 -0.77 18.90 -4.01
N PRO A 41 -1.36 19.64 -3.05
CA PRO A 41 -2.42 19.10 -2.19
C PRO A 41 -3.60 18.49 -2.97
N ALA A 42 -3.95 19.08 -4.12
CA ALA A 42 -4.99 18.55 -5.00
C ALA A 42 -4.63 17.18 -5.59
N THR A 43 -3.34 16.96 -5.89
CA THR A 43 -2.83 15.65 -6.34
C THR A 43 -2.91 14.64 -5.20
N VAL A 44 -2.50 15.02 -3.99
CA VAL A 44 -2.62 14.19 -2.77
C VAL A 44 -4.07 13.75 -2.55
N ASP A 45 -5.03 14.66 -2.70
CA ASP A 45 -6.46 14.37 -2.56
C ASP A 45 -6.98 13.37 -3.60
N LYS A 46 -6.55 13.51 -4.86
CA LYS A 46 -6.90 12.56 -5.93
C LYS A 46 -6.37 11.16 -5.64
N LEU A 47 -5.12 11.06 -5.18
CA LEU A 47 -4.51 9.78 -4.81
C LEU A 47 -5.24 9.15 -3.62
N GLU A 48 -5.52 9.94 -2.57
CA GLU A 48 -6.27 9.47 -1.41
C GLU A 48 -7.66 8.96 -1.78
N ASN A 49 -8.34 9.67 -2.69
CA ASN A 49 -9.66 9.25 -3.19
C ASN A 49 -9.61 7.86 -3.84
N ARG A 50 -8.54 7.51 -4.56
CA ARG A 50 -8.38 6.16 -5.14
C ARG A 50 -8.31 5.08 -4.04
N PHE A 51 -7.60 5.34 -2.94
CA PHE A 51 -7.61 4.41 -1.81
C PHE A 51 -9.00 4.25 -1.19
N ASN A 52 -9.71 5.36 -1.01
CA ASN A 52 -11.04 5.37 -0.40
C ASN A 52 -12.06 4.60 -1.23
N VAL A 53 -12.06 4.81 -2.55
CA VAL A 53 -12.90 4.07 -3.49
C VAL A 53 -12.63 2.57 -3.35
N LEU A 54 -11.37 2.14 -3.43
CA LEU A 54 -11.05 0.72 -3.33
C LEU A 54 -11.42 0.13 -1.96
N LEU A 55 -11.26 0.89 -0.87
CA LEU A 55 -11.66 0.44 0.47
C LEU A 55 -13.17 0.23 0.62
N ASP A 56 -13.98 1.07 -0.03
CA ASP A 56 -15.44 0.94 -0.04
C ASP A 56 -15.87 -0.23 -0.94
N GLU A 57 -15.33 -0.30 -2.17
CA GLU A 57 -15.59 -1.40 -3.10
C GLU A 57 -15.24 -2.77 -2.50
N THR A 58 -14.24 -2.80 -1.61
CA THR A 58 -13.79 -4.04 -0.97
C THR A 58 -14.31 -4.25 0.44
N LYS A 59 -15.24 -3.44 0.96
CA LYS A 59 -15.66 -3.49 2.37
C LYS A 59 -16.13 -4.87 2.86
N ASP A 60 -16.74 -5.64 1.97
CA ASP A 60 -17.30 -6.97 2.27
C ASP A 60 -16.35 -8.12 1.89
N PHE A 61 -15.17 -7.82 1.34
CA PHE A 61 -14.18 -8.83 0.95
C PHE A 61 -13.06 -8.97 1.99
N ALA A 62 -12.61 -10.21 2.22
CA ALA A 62 -11.46 -10.49 3.07
C ALA A 62 -10.14 -10.01 2.45
N THR A 63 -10.09 -9.89 1.12
CA THR A 63 -8.89 -9.56 0.35
C THR A 63 -9.18 -8.54 -0.75
N VAL A 64 -8.21 -7.68 -1.03
CA VAL A 64 -8.08 -6.95 -2.29
C VAL A 64 -7.43 -7.88 -3.30
N THR A 65 -8.02 -8.04 -4.48
CA THR A 65 -7.47 -8.94 -5.52
C THR A 65 -6.24 -8.35 -6.18
N SER A 66 -5.38 -9.19 -6.78
CA SER A 66 -4.21 -8.70 -7.55
C SER A 66 -4.62 -7.73 -8.65
N ALA A 67 -5.75 -7.98 -9.33
CA ALA A 67 -6.28 -7.11 -10.37
C ALA A 67 -6.64 -5.72 -9.83
N GLN A 68 -7.28 -5.64 -8.66
CA GLN A 68 -7.60 -4.37 -8.01
C GLN A 68 -6.34 -3.63 -7.55
N THR A 69 -5.35 -4.32 -7.01
CA THR A 69 -4.07 -3.70 -6.63
C THR A 69 -3.36 -3.12 -7.85
N LEU A 70 -3.31 -3.87 -8.96
CA LEU A 70 -2.68 -3.41 -10.21
C LEU A 70 -3.44 -2.22 -10.82
N ALA A 71 -4.77 -2.26 -10.80
CA ALA A 71 -5.60 -1.15 -11.26
C ALA A 71 -5.35 0.11 -10.42
N LEU A 72 -5.30 -0.01 -9.08
CA LEU A 72 -4.97 1.10 -8.19
C LEU A 72 -3.58 1.68 -8.50
N PHE A 73 -2.56 0.84 -8.62
CA PHE A 73 -1.20 1.26 -8.93
C PHE A 73 -1.14 2.01 -10.28
N ASN A 74 -1.80 1.48 -11.31
CA ASN A 74 -1.86 2.11 -12.62
C ASN A 74 -2.57 3.48 -12.58
N ASP A 75 -3.76 3.55 -11.96
CA ASP A 75 -4.53 4.77 -11.83
C ASP A 75 -3.74 5.88 -11.12
N MET A 76 -3.08 5.52 -10.01
CA MET A 76 -2.24 6.45 -9.26
C MET A 76 -1.02 6.89 -10.06
N GLY A 77 -0.41 5.98 -10.82
CA GLY A 77 0.70 6.31 -11.71
C GLY A 77 0.29 7.28 -12.82
N VAL A 78 -0.91 7.12 -13.39
CA VAL A 78 -1.48 8.05 -14.37
C VAL A 78 -1.71 9.43 -13.75
N ILE A 79 -2.26 9.50 -12.53
CA ILE A 79 -2.44 10.77 -11.81
C ILE A 79 -1.09 11.48 -11.63
N LEU A 80 -0.07 10.76 -11.15
CA LEU A 80 1.26 11.34 -10.94
C LEU A 80 1.90 11.78 -12.26
N ALA A 81 1.82 10.97 -13.31
CA ALA A 81 2.41 11.31 -14.61
C ALA A 81 1.71 12.51 -15.28
N ALA A 82 0.41 12.68 -15.05
CA ALA A 82 -0.35 13.82 -15.57
C ALA A 82 -0.03 15.13 -14.83
N GLU A 83 0.30 15.05 -13.55
CA GLU A 83 0.44 16.22 -12.67
C GLU A 83 1.89 16.55 -12.31
N HIS A 84 2.84 15.67 -12.62
CA HIS A 84 4.25 15.84 -12.30
C HIS A 84 5.15 15.53 -13.52
N ALA A 85 5.95 16.51 -13.94
CA ALA A 85 6.77 16.41 -15.16
C ALA A 85 7.85 15.31 -15.09
N ASN A 86 8.30 14.95 -13.89
CA ASN A 86 9.25 13.86 -13.66
C ASN A 86 8.74 12.94 -12.54
N PRO A 87 7.87 11.97 -12.84
CA PRO A 87 7.20 11.18 -11.82
C PRO A 87 8.04 9.99 -11.32
N TYR A 88 9.21 9.69 -11.91
CA TYR A 88 9.89 8.40 -11.71
C TYR A 88 10.25 8.09 -10.25
N GLY A 89 10.66 9.08 -9.45
CA GLY A 89 10.90 8.88 -8.01
C GLY A 89 9.63 8.52 -7.25
N LEU A 90 8.54 9.24 -7.53
CA LEU A 90 7.22 9.01 -6.92
C LEU A 90 6.59 7.69 -7.39
N MET A 91 6.84 7.29 -8.64
CA MET A 91 6.46 5.98 -9.14
C MET A 91 7.19 4.88 -8.38
N GLY A 92 8.47 5.09 -8.03
CA GLY A 92 9.22 4.21 -7.13
C GLY A 92 8.52 4.06 -5.78
N ASP A 93 8.13 5.17 -5.14
CA ASP A 93 7.40 5.13 -3.87
C ASP A 93 6.05 4.40 -4.00
N LEU A 94 5.35 4.57 -5.13
CA LEU A 94 4.10 3.84 -5.39
C LEU A 94 4.31 2.33 -5.54
N THR A 95 5.49 1.85 -5.96
CA THR A 95 5.75 0.41 -6.05
C THR A 95 5.73 -0.30 -4.70
N GLU A 96 5.83 0.43 -3.58
CA GLU A 96 5.62 -0.11 -2.23
C GLU A 96 4.22 -0.73 -2.05
N LEU A 97 3.20 -0.24 -2.77
CA LEU A 97 1.87 -0.87 -2.81
C LEU A 97 1.92 -2.28 -3.41
N LEU A 98 2.76 -2.47 -4.43
CA LEU A 98 2.97 -3.78 -5.05
C LEU A 98 3.78 -4.68 -4.12
N GLY A 99 4.79 -4.13 -3.44
CA GLY A 99 5.56 -4.84 -2.41
C GLY A 99 4.67 -5.36 -1.28
N LEU A 100 3.72 -4.55 -0.82
CA LEU A 100 2.68 -4.94 0.15
C LEU A 100 1.80 -6.10 -0.31
N ALA A 101 1.51 -6.15 -1.60
CA ALA A 101 0.78 -7.23 -2.24
C ALA A 101 1.66 -8.44 -2.60
N GLY A 102 2.91 -8.48 -2.11
CA GLY A 102 3.84 -9.58 -2.34
C GLY A 102 4.23 -9.71 -3.82
N ALA A 103 4.45 -8.59 -4.50
CA ALA A 103 4.90 -8.59 -5.89
C ALA A 103 6.29 -9.23 -6.01
N GLU A 104 6.44 -10.05 -7.05
CA GLU A 104 7.69 -10.70 -7.41
C GLU A 104 8.19 -10.14 -8.74
N TYR A 105 9.49 -9.92 -8.86
CA TYR A 105 10.13 -9.34 -10.04
C TYR A 105 11.26 -10.24 -10.53
N ALA A 106 11.44 -10.31 -11.84
CA ALA A 106 12.61 -10.91 -12.46
C ALA A 106 13.83 -9.98 -12.32
N PRO A 107 15.07 -10.49 -12.56
CA PRO A 107 16.28 -9.68 -12.46
C PRO A 107 16.34 -8.47 -13.41
N ASP A 108 15.55 -8.48 -14.48
CA ASP A 108 15.42 -7.37 -15.43
C ASP A 108 14.39 -6.31 -15.01
N GLY A 109 13.75 -6.49 -13.85
CA GLY A 109 12.71 -5.60 -13.32
C GLY A 109 11.31 -5.89 -13.85
N SER A 110 11.12 -6.89 -14.72
CA SER A 110 9.78 -7.29 -15.15
C SER A 110 9.01 -7.94 -13.99
N MET A 111 7.73 -7.56 -13.83
CA MET A 111 6.87 -8.11 -12.79
C MET A 111 6.43 -9.53 -13.17
N LEU A 112 6.70 -10.49 -12.29
CA LEU A 112 6.36 -11.90 -12.46
C LEU A 112 4.97 -12.22 -11.92
N SER A 113 4.68 -11.74 -10.71
CA SER A 113 3.42 -12.02 -10.03
C SER A 113 3.06 -10.92 -9.03
N VAL A 114 1.78 -10.79 -8.74
CA VAL A 114 1.23 -10.00 -7.63
C VAL A 114 0.18 -10.86 -6.96
N ARG A 115 0.21 -10.94 -5.64
CA ARG A 115 -0.74 -11.75 -4.88
C ARG A 115 -1.94 -10.89 -4.47
N PRO A 116 -3.10 -11.49 -4.19
CA PRO A 116 -4.15 -10.79 -3.45
C PRO A 116 -3.55 -10.23 -2.15
N MET A 117 -4.12 -9.18 -1.59
CA MET A 117 -3.69 -8.55 -0.33
C MET A 117 -4.80 -8.68 0.71
N PRO A 118 -4.55 -8.98 1.99
CA PRO A 118 -5.59 -9.05 3.00
C PRO A 118 -6.11 -7.63 3.17
N ARG A 119 -7.42 -7.47 3.18
CA ARG A 119 -8.02 -6.14 3.26
C ARG A 119 -7.53 -5.35 4.48
N ALA A 120 -7.26 -6.04 5.59
CA ALA A 120 -6.72 -5.42 6.80
C ALA A 120 -5.35 -4.73 6.61
N VAL A 121 -4.49 -5.28 5.75
CA VAL A 121 -3.18 -4.72 5.39
C VAL A 121 -3.37 -3.43 4.59
N PHE A 122 -4.22 -3.47 3.55
CA PHE A 122 -4.55 -2.28 2.75
C PHE A 122 -5.25 -1.19 3.57
N ALA A 123 -6.17 -1.57 4.45
CA ALA A 123 -6.82 -0.65 5.37
C ALA A 123 -5.83 -0.02 6.36
N ALA A 124 -4.86 -0.79 6.86
CA ALA A 124 -3.81 -0.25 7.72
C ALA A 124 -2.93 0.75 6.99
N PHE A 125 -2.57 0.46 5.74
CA PHE A 125 -1.85 1.39 4.87
C PHE A 125 -2.61 2.71 4.67
N SER A 126 -3.89 2.64 4.27
CA SER A 126 -4.72 3.84 4.09
C SER A 126 -4.89 4.64 5.39
N ARG A 127 -4.98 3.97 6.55
CA ARG A 127 -4.96 4.67 7.86
C ARG A 127 -3.64 5.39 8.10
N GLY A 128 -2.51 4.79 7.75
CA GLY A 128 -1.19 5.42 7.84
C GLY A 128 -1.15 6.72 7.05
N TRP A 129 -1.56 6.66 5.78
CA TRP A 129 -1.67 7.83 4.92
C TRP A 129 -2.51 8.95 5.54
N LYS A 130 -3.74 8.63 5.95
CA LYS A 130 -4.69 9.61 6.53
C LYS A 130 -4.18 10.24 7.81
N ASN A 131 -3.54 9.45 8.68
CA ASN A 131 -2.98 9.97 9.91
C ASN A 131 -1.83 10.95 9.64
N SER A 132 -0.91 10.64 8.71
CA SER A 132 0.13 11.60 8.33
C SER A 132 -0.42 12.89 7.75
N LYS A 133 -1.50 12.81 6.97
CA LYS A 133 -2.21 14.00 6.46
C LYS A 133 -2.76 14.87 7.57
N ALA A 134 -3.47 14.27 8.53
CA ALA A 134 -4.03 14.99 9.67
C ALA A 134 -2.93 15.60 10.56
N GLU A 135 -1.82 14.90 10.76
CA GLU A 135 -0.66 15.38 11.51
C GLU A 135 -0.03 16.63 10.90
N LEU A 136 0.09 16.70 9.56
CA LEU A 136 0.62 17.90 8.89
C LEU A 136 -0.39 19.05 8.89
N ALA A 137 -1.68 18.78 8.68
CA ALA A 137 -2.72 19.80 8.72
C ALA A 137 -2.80 20.51 10.09
N GLY A 138 -2.50 19.80 11.18
CA GLY A 138 -2.44 20.37 12.53
C GLY A 138 -1.16 21.14 12.86
N ARG A 139 -0.17 21.17 11.96
CA ARG A 139 1.08 21.95 12.10
C ARG A 139 1.06 23.29 11.35
N ALA A 140 0.04 23.51 10.51
CA ALA A 140 -0.14 24.71 9.70
C ALA A 140 -0.76 25.88 10.48
#